data_AF-K0R3B6-F1
#
_entry.id   AF-K0R3B6-F1
#
_cell.length_a   1.000
_cell.length_b   1.000
_cell.length_c   1.000
_cell.angle_alpha   90.00
_cell.angle_beta   90.00
_cell.angle_gamma   90.00
#
_symmetry.space_group_name_H-M   'P 1'
#
loop_
_entity.id
_entity.type
_entity.pdbx_description
1 polymer ?
#
loop_
_entity_poly.entity_id
_entity_poly.type
_entity_poly.pdbx_seq_one_letter_code
_entity_poly.pdbx_strand_id
1 'polypeptide(L)'
;MEPSRCSQGDEGRKRKLEAPNSEGSLVASDMEDLKALLDQHSQQMRRMQSQIDGLAAVNSTLQARLDGQAESQAQEVDELREKCGVLESRCDSLERSIQVLRMDVSWTYTAPDIPRRHWFEQGHDEEYADNMERCRRRIKADVERIRYGEDGYSCSCLDYYGQTEVLYDDALLPHFKELADAIQLSNHIQLIDIDNLELHPSALGILFPAMEGKVADIDMRNIRFPLIRMP
;
A
#
# COMPACT_ATOMS: atom_id res chain seq x y z
N MET A 1 95.95 0.60 -14.89
CA MET A 1 96.45 -0.22 -13.77
C MET A 1 96.78 -1.60 -14.32
N GLU A 2 98.08 -1.87 -14.43
CA GLU A 2 98.71 -3.18 -14.69
C GLU A 2 98.48 -4.18 -13.53
N PRO A 3 98.93 -5.46 -13.58
CA PRO A 3 98.86 -6.46 -14.66
C PRO A 3 98.68 -7.93 -14.13
N SER A 4 98.52 -8.93 -15.01
CA SER A 4 99.11 -10.31 -14.88
C SER A 4 98.63 -11.18 -16.05
N ARG A 5 99.40 -11.34 -17.13
CA ARG A 5 100.54 -12.25 -17.40
C ARG A 5 100.17 -13.70 -17.79
N CYS A 6 100.61 -14.01 -19.02
CA CYS A 6 100.98 -15.31 -19.61
C CYS A 6 99.86 -16.32 -19.89
N SER A 7 99.84 -17.03 -21.03
CA SER A 7 100.92 -17.32 -21.99
C SER A 7 100.35 -17.81 -23.33
N GLN A 8 101.12 -17.54 -24.38
CA GLN A 8 101.00 -18.02 -25.75
C GLN A 8 100.72 -19.51 -25.88
N GLY A 9 99.86 -19.84 -26.85
CA GLY A 9 99.78 -21.14 -27.49
C GLY A 9 99.39 -20.93 -28.96
N ASP A 10 100.36 -20.56 -29.79
CA ASP A 10 100.30 -20.78 -31.23
C ASP A 10 101.18 -22.00 -31.52
N GLU A 11 100.61 -23.03 -32.13
CA GLU A 11 101.21 -23.74 -33.26
C GLU A 11 100.37 -24.97 -33.67
N GLY A 12 99.81 -24.86 -34.87
CA GLY A 12 99.86 -25.87 -35.93
C GLY A 12 99.50 -27.32 -35.62
N ARG A 13 98.38 -27.79 -36.17
CA ARG A 13 98.33 -29.08 -36.89
C ARG A 13 97.13 -29.21 -37.82
N LYS A 14 97.44 -29.26 -39.12
CA LYS A 14 96.54 -29.70 -40.21
C LYS A 14 95.90 -31.06 -39.89
N ARG A 15 94.58 -31.15 -39.91
CA ARG A 15 93.76 -32.34 -40.28
C ARG A 15 92.47 -31.80 -40.90
N LYS A 16 92.31 -31.89 -42.22
CA LYS A 16 91.72 -33.00 -43.00
C LYS A 16 90.19 -32.95 -42.93
N LEU A 17 89.59 -32.81 -44.11
CA LEU A 17 88.18 -32.96 -44.49
C LEU A 17 87.25 -33.41 -43.36
N GLU A 18 86.21 -32.63 -43.10
CA GLU A 18 84.82 -33.10 -43.18
C GLU A 18 83.90 -31.88 -43.15
N ALA A 19 83.05 -31.77 -44.17
CA ALA A 19 81.85 -30.96 -44.04
C ALA A 19 80.88 -31.74 -43.14
N PRO A 20 80.18 -31.06 -42.23
CA PRO A 20 78.81 -31.44 -41.97
C PRO A 20 77.90 -30.23 -42.21
N ASN A 21 77.11 -30.35 -43.26
CA ASN A 21 75.74 -29.84 -43.24
C ASN A 21 75.11 -30.22 -41.90
N SER A 22 74.77 -29.26 -41.05
CA SER A 22 73.74 -29.43 -40.02
C SER A 22 73.29 -28.10 -39.38
N GLU A 23 73.05 -27.06 -40.17
CA GLU A 23 72.33 -25.88 -39.67
C GLU A 23 70.80 -26.10 -39.60
N GLY A 24 70.30 -27.20 -40.17
CA GLY A 24 68.87 -27.52 -40.18
C GLY A 24 68.33 -28.23 -38.93
N SER A 25 69.18 -28.76 -38.04
CA SER A 25 68.74 -29.65 -36.95
C SER A 25 68.51 -28.96 -35.60
N LEU A 26 69.26 -27.89 -35.27
CA LEU A 26 69.11 -27.15 -34.01
C LEU A 26 67.90 -26.20 -34.04
N VAL A 27 67.67 -25.55 -35.19
CA VAL A 27 66.53 -24.65 -35.41
C VAL A 27 65.19 -25.39 -35.39
N ALA A 28 65.18 -26.67 -35.77
CA ALA A 28 63.98 -27.51 -35.73
C ALA A 28 63.54 -27.84 -34.28
N SER A 29 64.49 -28.10 -33.37
CA SER A 29 64.21 -28.42 -31.96
C SER A 29 63.59 -27.24 -31.21
N ASP A 30 64.14 -26.03 -31.38
CA ASP A 30 63.63 -24.81 -30.72
C ASP A 30 62.23 -24.41 -31.25
N MET A 31 61.93 -24.75 -32.50
CA MET A 31 60.63 -24.51 -33.12
C MET A 31 59.56 -25.48 -32.60
N GLU A 32 59.91 -26.74 -32.32
CA GLU A 32 59.02 -27.72 -31.70
C GLU A 32 58.69 -27.35 -30.25
N ASP A 33 59.68 -26.90 -29.47
CA ASP A 33 59.48 -26.45 -28.08
C ASP A 33 58.60 -25.19 -27.99
N LEU A 34 58.81 -24.21 -28.88
CA LEU A 34 57.96 -23.00 -28.95
C LEU A 34 56.52 -23.35 -29.33
N LYS A 35 56.33 -24.31 -30.24
CA LYS A 35 55.01 -24.80 -30.64
C LYS A 35 54.30 -25.49 -29.49
N ALA A 36 55.01 -26.36 -28.75
CA ALA A 36 54.46 -27.01 -27.56
C ALA A 36 54.04 -26.00 -26.49
N LEU A 37 54.83 -24.94 -26.27
CA LEU A 37 54.50 -23.85 -25.35
C LEU A 37 53.23 -23.08 -25.79
N LEU A 38 53.11 -22.75 -27.08
CA LEU A 38 51.94 -22.09 -27.66
C LEU A 38 50.68 -22.94 -27.54
N ASP A 39 50.79 -24.24 -27.78
CA ASP A 39 49.70 -25.21 -27.64
C ASP A 39 49.27 -25.33 -26.17
N GLN A 40 50.23 -25.38 -25.24
CA GLN A 40 49.97 -25.38 -23.79
C GLN A 40 49.25 -24.09 -23.35
N HIS A 41 49.71 -22.93 -23.79
CA HIS A 41 49.09 -21.65 -23.48
C HIS A 41 47.67 -21.55 -24.07
N SER A 42 47.48 -22.04 -25.30
CA SER A 42 46.16 -22.10 -25.95
C SER A 42 45.19 -23.03 -25.21
N GLN A 43 45.68 -24.14 -24.68
CA GLN A 43 44.88 -25.01 -23.80
C GLN A 43 44.54 -24.31 -22.48
N GLN A 44 45.50 -23.60 -21.88
CA GLN A 44 45.28 -22.86 -20.65
C GLN A 44 44.23 -21.76 -20.83
N MET A 45 44.29 -20.97 -21.91
CA MET A 45 43.29 -19.97 -22.24
C MET A 45 41.90 -20.58 -22.42
N ARG A 46 41.79 -21.72 -23.11
CA ARG A 46 40.51 -22.44 -23.25
C ARG A 46 39.94 -22.90 -21.91
N ARG A 47 40.79 -23.40 -21.00
CA ARG A 47 40.37 -23.79 -19.65
C ARG A 47 39.89 -22.59 -18.84
N MET A 48 40.63 -21.47 -18.87
CA MET A 48 40.23 -20.25 -18.18
C MET A 48 38.91 -19.69 -18.73
N GLN A 49 38.72 -19.69 -20.05
CA GLN A 49 37.47 -19.23 -20.66
C GLN A 49 36.29 -20.09 -20.22
N SER A 50 36.44 -21.42 -20.22
CA SER A 50 35.39 -22.32 -19.73
C SER A 50 35.05 -22.09 -18.25
N GLN A 51 36.03 -21.74 -17.42
CA GLN A 51 35.79 -21.39 -16.01
C GLN A 51 35.04 -20.06 -15.88
N ILE A 52 35.40 -19.05 -16.69
CA ILE A 52 34.70 -17.76 -16.73
C ILE A 52 33.24 -17.96 -17.16
N ASP A 53 32.99 -18.75 -18.20
CA ASP A 53 31.64 -19.05 -18.68
C ASP A 53 30.82 -19.78 -17.60
N GLY A 54 31.44 -20.72 -16.89
CA GLY A 54 30.83 -21.42 -15.75
C GLY A 54 30.46 -20.47 -14.60
N LEU A 55 31.37 -19.56 -14.24
CA LEU A 55 31.11 -18.54 -13.20
C LEU A 55 30.02 -17.56 -13.63
N ALA A 56 29.98 -17.15 -14.90
CA ALA A 56 28.94 -16.28 -15.43
C ALA A 56 27.55 -16.95 -15.37
N ALA A 57 27.46 -18.25 -15.68
CA ALA A 57 26.22 -19.01 -15.58
C ALA A 57 25.75 -19.15 -14.12
N VAL A 58 26.66 -19.43 -13.18
CA VAL A 58 26.35 -19.49 -11.74
C VAL A 58 25.90 -18.12 -11.23
N ASN A 59 26.59 -17.04 -11.57
CA ASN A 59 26.20 -15.68 -11.20
C ASN A 59 24.81 -15.32 -11.73
N SER A 60 24.51 -15.65 -12.98
CA SER A 60 23.17 -15.41 -13.57
C SER A 60 22.07 -16.17 -12.82
N THR A 61 22.37 -17.41 -12.41
CA THR A 61 21.43 -18.23 -11.62
C THR A 61 21.23 -17.67 -10.22
N LEU A 62 22.30 -17.20 -9.57
CA LEU A 62 22.21 -16.56 -8.26
C LEU A 62 21.42 -15.25 -8.33
N GLN A 63 21.63 -14.45 -9.36
CA GLN A 63 20.88 -13.22 -9.59
C GLN A 63 19.39 -13.50 -9.72
N ALA A 64 19.00 -14.45 -10.59
CA ALA A 64 17.60 -14.82 -10.77
C ALA A 64 16.94 -15.33 -9.47
N ARG A 65 17.69 -16.06 -8.63
CA ARG A 65 17.19 -16.50 -7.31
C ARG A 65 17.01 -15.35 -6.33
N LEU A 66 17.95 -14.40 -6.30
CA LEU A 66 17.84 -13.22 -5.45
C LEU A 66 16.65 -12.35 -5.87
N ASP A 67 16.48 -12.13 -7.17
CA ASP A 67 15.37 -11.34 -7.71
C ASP A 67 14.02 -12.01 -7.38
N GLY A 68 13.89 -13.31 -7.63
CA GLY A 68 12.67 -14.05 -7.28
C GLY A 68 12.37 -14.08 -5.78
N GLN A 69 13.41 -14.14 -4.94
CA GLN A 69 13.23 -14.05 -3.49
C GLN A 69 12.80 -12.63 -3.07
N ALA A 70 13.36 -11.59 -3.66
CA ALA A 70 12.98 -10.20 -3.39
C ALA A 70 11.53 -9.92 -3.80
N GLU A 71 11.10 -10.41 -4.96
CA GLU A 71 9.72 -10.30 -5.42
C GLU A 71 8.75 -11.05 -4.48
N SER A 72 9.10 -12.28 -4.10
CA SER A 72 8.28 -13.08 -3.18
C SER A 72 8.14 -12.41 -1.80
N GLN A 73 9.24 -11.85 -1.27
CA GLN A 73 9.22 -11.11 -0.01
C GLN A 73 8.43 -9.81 -0.11
N ALA A 74 8.51 -9.08 -1.22
CA ALA A 74 7.73 -7.86 -1.43
C ALA A 74 6.23 -8.16 -1.41
N GLN A 75 5.80 -9.22 -2.09
CA GLN A 75 4.40 -9.67 -2.08
C GLN A 75 3.93 -10.05 -0.67
N GLU A 76 4.74 -10.79 0.09
CA GLU A 76 4.41 -11.16 1.47
C GLU A 76 4.26 -9.92 2.37
N VAL A 77 5.14 -8.93 2.21
CA VAL A 77 5.06 -7.67 2.95
C VAL A 77 3.79 -6.88 2.60
N ASP A 78 3.42 -6.82 1.32
CA ASP A 78 2.21 -6.13 0.89
C ASP A 78 0.94 -6.81 1.41
N GLU A 79 0.88 -8.15 1.34
CA GLU A 79 -0.23 -8.91 1.94
C GLU A 79 -0.34 -8.72 3.46
N LEU A 80 0.80 -8.70 4.16
CA LEU A 80 0.83 -8.48 5.60
C LEU A 80 0.36 -7.06 5.94
N ARG A 81 0.76 -6.06 5.16
CA ARG A 81 0.31 -4.67 5.34
C ARG A 81 -1.19 -4.55 5.17
N GLU A 82 -1.76 -5.18 4.13
CA GLU A 82 -3.21 -5.20 3.92
C GLU A 82 -3.94 -5.85 5.10
N LYS A 83 -3.48 -7.03 5.54
CA LYS A 83 -4.05 -7.73 6.70
C LYS A 83 -3.95 -6.90 7.99
N CYS A 84 -2.83 -6.21 8.21
CA CYS A 84 -2.66 -5.28 9.33
C CYS A 84 -3.67 -4.12 9.26
N GLY A 85 -3.84 -3.48 8.10
CA GLY A 85 -4.83 -2.40 7.94
C GLY A 85 -6.26 -2.87 8.22
N VAL A 86 -6.64 -4.06 7.75
CA VAL A 86 -7.95 -4.66 8.07
C VAL A 86 -8.11 -4.91 9.57
N LEU A 87 -7.07 -5.40 10.25
CA LEU A 87 -7.11 -5.64 11.69
C LEU A 87 -7.20 -4.33 12.49
N GLU A 88 -6.46 -3.30 12.08
CA GLU A 88 -6.53 -1.95 12.69
C GLU A 88 -7.95 -1.39 12.60
N SER A 89 -8.56 -1.37 11.41
CA SER A 89 -9.95 -0.92 11.22
C SER A 89 -10.94 -1.71 12.08
N ARG A 90 -10.74 -3.02 12.24
CA ARG A 90 -11.59 -3.86 13.11
C ARG A 90 -11.40 -3.54 14.60
N CYS A 91 -10.17 -3.31 15.03
CA CYS A 91 -9.86 -2.89 16.40
C CYS A 91 -10.49 -1.54 16.71
N ASP A 92 -10.36 -0.56 15.83
CA ASP A 92 -10.96 0.77 15.98
C ASP A 92 -12.49 0.69 16.05
N SER A 93 -13.11 -0.18 15.23
CA SER A 93 -14.54 -0.43 15.30
C SER A 93 -14.96 -1.09 16.61
N LEU A 94 -14.21 -2.08 17.09
CA LEU A 94 -14.50 -2.77 18.35
C LEU A 94 -14.33 -1.85 19.56
N GLU A 95 -13.27 -1.03 19.58
CA GLU A 95 -13.04 -0.06 20.64
C GLU A 95 -14.21 0.93 20.72
N ARG A 96 -14.65 1.46 19.57
CA ARG A 96 -15.86 2.29 19.49
C ARG A 96 -17.08 1.55 20.05
N SER A 97 -17.36 0.33 19.58
CA SER A 97 -18.50 -0.45 20.08
C SER A 97 -18.44 -0.67 21.60
N ILE A 98 -17.26 -0.95 22.17
CA ILE A 98 -17.10 -1.10 23.63
C ILE A 98 -17.36 0.23 24.36
N GLN A 99 -16.85 1.35 23.83
CA GLN A 99 -17.11 2.67 24.42
C GLN A 99 -18.61 2.98 24.42
N VAL A 100 -19.32 2.70 23.33
CA VAL A 100 -20.78 2.94 23.27
C VAL A 100 -21.54 1.95 24.17
N LEU A 101 -21.20 0.66 24.19
CA LEU A 101 -21.82 -0.34 25.09
C LEU A 101 -21.66 0.05 26.57
N ARG A 102 -20.53 0.63 26.95
CA ARG A 102 -20.32 1.13 28.33
C ARG A 102 -21.27 2.28 28.68
N MET A 103 -21.73 3.06 27.69
CA MET A 103 -22.72 4.13 27.89
C MET A 103 -24.16 3.62 27.89
N ASP A 104 -24.40 2.37 27.49
CA ASP A 104 -25.73 1.87 27.12
C ASP A 104 -26.60 1.39 28.30
N VAL A 105 -26.00 1.11 29.47
CA VAL A 105 -26.74 0.62 30.66
C VAL A 105 -27.78 1.63 31.18
N SER A 106 -27.66 2.90 30.79
CA SER A 106 -28.64 3.96 31.09
C SER A 106 -28.70 5.03 29.99
N TRP A 107 -28.58 4.62 28.73
CA TRP A 107 -28.55 5.58 27.63
C TRP A 107 -29.84 6.40 27.56
N THR A 108 -29.68 7.70 27.34
CA THR A 108 -30.76 8.64 27.02
C THR A 108 -30.25 9.57 25.93
N TYR A 109 -31.14 10.04 25.08
CA TYR A 109 -30.79 10.96 24.01
C TYR A 109 -30.22 12.27 24.55
N THR A 110 -28.95 12.59 24.26
CA THR A 110 -28.22 13.72 24.86
C THR A 110 -28.07 14.94 23.97
N ALA A 111 -28.29 14.80 22.66
CA ALA A 111 -28.17 15.92 21.73
C ALA A 111 -29.13 17.08 22.11
N PRO A 112 -28.64 18.34 22.11
CA PRO A 112 -29.39 19.49 22.60
C PRO A 112 -30.60 19.79 21.72
N ASP A 113 -31.62 20.41 22.33
CA ASP A 113 -32.76 20.91 21.59
C ASP A 113 -32.35 22.13 20.74
N ILE A 114 -32.64 22.09 19.43
CA ILE A 114 -32.49 23.26 18.54
C ILE A 114 -33.79 24.07 18.58
N PRO A 115 -33.81 25.28 19.16
CA PRO A 115 -35.03 26.07 19.28
C PRO A 115 -35.41 26.72 17.95
N ARG A 116 -36.70 26.88 17.65
CA ARG A 116 -37.20 27.49 16.39
C ARG A 116 -36.57 28.85 16.07
N ARG A 117 -36.27 29.65 17.11
CA ARG A 117 -35.59 30.95 16.96
C ARG A 117 -34.27 30.87 16.21
N HIS A 118 -33.54 29.75 16.32
CA HIS A 118 -32.29 29.50 15.61
C HIS A 118 -32.48 29.62 14.10
N TRP A 119 -33.57 29.07 13.57
CA TRP A 119 -33.88 29.10 12.14
C TRP A 119 -34.33 30.50 11.70
N PHE A 120 -35.14 31.19 12.51
CA PHE A 120 -35.58 32.56 12.22
C PHE A 120 -34.41 33.56 12.22
N GLU A 121 -33.47 33.41 13.15
CA GLU A 121 -32.26 34.25 13.22
C GLU A 121 -31.35 34.09 12.00
N GLN A 122 -31.44 32.95 11.29
CA GLN A 122 -30.76 32.68 10.02
C GLN A 122 -31.56 33.12 8.79
N GLY A 123 -32.76 33.69 8.98
CA GLY A 123 -33.60 34.18 7.89
C GLY A 123 -34.51 33.12 7.26
N HIS A 124 -34.66 31.95 7.89
CA HIS A 124 -35.62 30.94 7.47
C HIS A 124 -37.04 31.27 7.94
N ASP A 125 -38.04 30.70 7.26
CA ASP A 125 -39.45 30.89 7.58
C ASP A 125 -40.00 29.84 8.56
N GLU A 126 -41.28 29.99 8.91
CA GLU A 126 -42.00 29.09 9.83
C GLU A 126 -42.05 27.66 9.31
N GLU A 127 -42.24 27.49 7.99
CA GLU A 127 -42.33 26.17 7.36
C GLU A 127 -40.99 25.43 7.43
N TYR A 128 -39.89 26.12 7.17
CA TYR A 128 -38.56 25.56 7.34
C TYR A 128 -38.29 25.19 8.81
N ALA A 129 -38.61 26.09 9.75
CA ALA A 129 -38.45 25.79 11.18
C ALA A 129 -39.27 24.57 11.62
N ASP A 130 -40.50 24.42 11.11
CA ASP A 130 -41.35 23.24 11.31
C ASP A 130 -40.70 21.96 10.76
N ASN A 131 -40.15 22.02 9.55
CA ASN A 131 -39.48 20.88 8.91
C ASN A 131 -38.23 20.47 9.70
N MET A 132 -37.43 21.43 10.17
CA MET A 132 -36.26 21.16 11.02
C MET A 132 -36.63 20.56 12.37
N GLU A 133 -37.73 20.97 12.97
CA GLU A 133 -38.22 20.35 14.20
C GLU A 133 -38.68 18.91 13.98
N ARG A 134 -39.37 18.63 12.86
CA ARG A 134 -39.75 17.26 12.47
C ARG A 134 -38.53 16.39 12.17
N CYS A 135 -37.55 16.91 11.43
CA CYS A 135 -36.24 16.29 11.17
C CYS A 135 -35.63 15.77 12.46
N ARG A 136 -35.44 16.67 13.44
CA ARG A 136 -34.85 16.34 14.74
C ARG A 136 -35.64 15.26 15.49
N ARG A 137 -36.98 15.37 15.49
CA ARG A 137 -37.85 14.37 16.15
C ARG A 137 -37.74 13.00 15.48
N ARG A 138 -37.64 12.93 14.15
CA ARG A 138 -37.44 11.68 13.41
C ARG A 138 -36.09 11.04 13.72
N ILE A 139 -34.99 11.82 13.70
CA ILE A 139 -33.67 11.32 14.06
C ILE A 139 -33.69 10.73 15.48
N LYS A 140 -34.27 11.45 16.44
CA LYS A 140 -34.41 10.95 17.81
C LYS A 140 -35.20 9.64 17.89
N ALA A 141 -36.36 9.58 17.23
CA ALA A 141 -37.20 8.38 17.25
C ALA A 141 -36.49 7.17 16.62
N ASP A 142 -35.77 7.35 15.51
CA ASP A 142 -35.01 6.28 14.87
C ASP A 142 -33.85 5.81 15.73
N VAL A 143 -33.12 6.74 16.38
CA VAL A 143 -32.06 6.40 17.34
C VAL A 143 -32.60 5.52 18.47
N GLU A 144 -33.75 5.89 19.04
CA GLU A 144 -34.42 5.11 20.07
C GLU A 144 -34.79 3.71 19.55
N ARG A 145 -35.40 3.60 18.37
CA ARG A 145 -35.78 2.30 17.77
C ARG A 145 -34.58 1.40 17.49
N ILE A 146 -33.51 1.95 16.92
CA ILE A 146 -32.29 1.22 16.63
C ILE A 146 -31.68 0.67 17.93
N ARG A 147 -31.64 1.47 19.00
CA ARG A 147 -31.10 1.05 20.29
C ARG A 147 -31.94 0.00 21.01
N TYR A 148 -33.26 0.05 20.89
CA TYR A 148 -34.15 -0.94 21.50
C TYR A 148 -34.33 -2.22 20.67
N GLY A 149 -33.59 -2.37 19.56
CA GLY A 149 -33.41 -3.64 18.87
C GLY A 149 -34.58 -4.03 17.95
N GLU A 150 -35.18 -3.08 17.24
CA GLU A 150 -36.08 -3.41 16.13
C GLU A 150 -35.29 -4.06 14.98
N ASP A 151 -35.24 -5.40 14.96
CA ASP A 151 -34.55 -6.16 13.90
C ASP A 151 -35.22 -5.91 12.53
N GLY A 152 -34.39 -5.67 11.50
CA GLY A 152 -34.87 -5.42 10.13
C GLY A 152 -35.44 -4.02 9.92
N TYR A 153 -35.05 -3.05 10.76
CA TYR A 153 -35.49 -1.67 10.64
C TYR A 153 -34.96 -0.99 9.38
N SER A 154 -35.85 -0.25 8.69
CA SER A 154 -35.48 0.74 7.67
C SER A 154 -35.49 2.13 8.29
N CYS A 155 -34.33 2.77 8.31
CA CYS A 155 -34.15 4.10 8.86
C CYS A 155 -34.50 5.15 7.81
N SER A 156 -35.55 5.94 8.09
CA SER A 156 -36.05 6.99 7.19
C SER A 156 -35.97 8.37 7.85
N CYS A 157 -35.21 8.51 8.94
CA CYS A 157 -35.05 9.81 9.61
C CYS A 157 -34.38 10.89 8.74
N LEU A 158 -33.72 10.50 7.64
CA LEU A 158 -33.12 11.42 6.68
C LEU A 158 -33.89 11.47 5.35
N ASP A 159 -35.10 10.89 5.26
CA ASP A 159 -35.97 10.97 4.11
C ASP A 159 -36.88 12.22 4.20
N TYR A 160 -36.51 13.26 3.45
CA TYR A 160 -37.28 14.50 3.30
C TYR A 160 -38.08 14.56 2.00
N TYR A 161 -38.47 13.42 1.43
CA TYR A 161 -39.31 13.37 0.23
C TYR A 161 -40.57 14.25 0.39
N GLY A 162 -40.78 15.15 -0.57
CA GLY A 162 -41.92 16.07 -0.60
C GLY A 162 -41.87 17.25 0.38
N GLN A 163 -40.75 17.46 1.08
CA GLN A 163 -40.52 18.63 1.94
C GLN A 163 -39.59 19.64 1.25
N THR A 164 -39.50 20.85 1.80
CA THR A 164 -38.48 21.83 1.39
C THR A 164 -37.09 21.28 1.70
N GLU A 165 -36.13 21.51 0.80
CA GLU A 165 -34.72 21.12 0.95
C GLU A 165 -34.18 21.48 2.34
N VAL A 166 -33.65 20.48 3.05
CA VAL A 166 -33.02 20.69 4.35
C VAL A 166 -31.56 21.07 4.13
N LEU A 167 -31.21 22.31 4.45
CA LEU A 167 -29.83 22.77 4.38
C LEU A 167 -29.06 22.29 5.61
N TYR A 168 -27.77 22.03 5.40
CA TYR A 168 -26.90 21.61 6.48
C TYR A 168 -26.69 22.75 7.49
N ASP A 169 -26.74 22.40 8.77
CA ASP A 169 -26.42 23.29 9.89
C ASP A 169 -25.62 22.50 10.94
N ASP A 170 -24.59 23.11 11.51
CA ASP A 170 -23.74 22.49 12.54
C ASP A 170 -24.52 22.12 13.82
N ALA A 171 -25.67 22.76 14.07
CA ALA A 171 -26.58 22.38 15.15
C ALA A 171 -27.11 20.95 15.00
N LEU A 172 -27.10 20.36 13.80
CA LEU A 172 -27.46 18.97 13.56
C LEU A 172 -26.35 17.96 13.92
N LEU A 173 -25.10 18.40 14.07
CA LEU A 173 -23.97 17.48 14.32
C LEU A 173 -24.14 16.60 15.56
N PRO A 174 -24.60 17.11 16.71
CA PRO A 174 -24.88 16.25 17.87
C PRO A 174 -25.92 15.17 17.58
N HIS A 175 -26.93 15.48 16.76
CA HIS A 175 -27.98 14.53 16.39
C HIS A 175 -27.46 13.44 15.44
N PHE A 176 -26.58 13.80 14.49
CA PHE A 176 -25.90 12.82 13.64
C PHE A 176 -24.96 11.92 14.42
N LYS A 177 -24.33 12.41 15.50
CA LYS A 177 -23.52 11.59 16.41
C LYS A 177 -24.36 10.54 17.14
N GLU A 178 -25.50 10.94 17.70
CA GLU A 178 -26.44 10.00 18.34
C GLU A 178 -26.90 8.90 17.37
N LEU A 179 -27.17 9.28 16.10
CA LEU A 179 -27.51 8.34 15.03
C LEU A 179 -26.36 7.40 14.70
N ALA A 180 -25.16 7.93 14.50
CA ALA A 180 -23.97 7.12 14.23
C ALA A 180 -23.69 6.11 15.35
N ASP A 181 -23.78 6.54 16.61
CA ASP A 181 -23.56 5.66 17.76
C ASP A 181 -24.61 4.55 17.83
N ALA A 182 -25.89 4.85 17.56
CA ALA A 182 -26.94 3.85 17.50
C ALA A 182 -26.72 2.84 16.36
N ILE A 183 -26.37 3.30 15.16
CA ILE A 183 -26.06 2.43 14.01
C ILE A 183 -24.90 1.49 14.36
N GLN A 184 -23.85 1.98 15.00
CA GLN A 184 -22.69 1.16 15.37
C GLN A 184 -23.01 0.07 16.39
N LEU A 185 -23.97 0.32 17.29
CA LEU A 185 -24.46 -0.68 18.24
C LEU A 185 -25.45 -1.68 17.63
N SER A 186 -26.11 -1.30 16.54
CA SER A 186 -27.07 -2.19 15.89
C SER A 186 -26.40 -3.47 15.39
N ASN A 187 -27.17 -4.56 15.37
CA ASN A 187 -26.75 -5.82 14.77
C ASN A 187 -26.82 -5.72 13.24
N HIS A 188 -27.85 -5.07 12.72
CA HIS A 188 -28.12 -4.92 11.31
C HIS A 188 -29.17 -3.84 11.06
N ILE A 189 -28.95 -3.00 10.05
CA ILE A 189 -29.95 -2.08 9.50
C ILE A 189 -30.15 -2.44 8.04
N GLN A 190 -31.41 -2.61 7.63
CA GLN A 190 -31.71 -3.08 6.28
C GLN A 190 -31.44 -1.97 5.25
N LEU A 191 -31.95 -0.78 5.52
CA LEU A 191 -31.92 0.36 4.60
C LEU A 191 -31.81 1.66 5.38
N ILE A 192 -31.02 2.60 4.85
CA ILE A 192 -31.07 4.01 5.24
C ILE A 192 -31.46 4.85 4.03
N ASP A 193 -32.56 5.58 4.14
CA ASP A 193 -33.02 6.54 3.13
C ASP A 193 -32.52 7.94 3.46
N ILE A 194 -31.80 8.56 2.52
CA ILE A 194 -31.33 9.94 2.60
C ILE A 194 -31.90 10.68 1.38
N ASP A 195 -32.86 11.58 1.59
CA ASP A 195 -33.50 12.32 0.51
C ASP A 195 -33.57 13.82 0.85
N ASN A 196 -33.28 14.69 -0.12
CA ASN A 196 -33.53 16.13 -0.06
C ASN A 196 -32.82 16.84 1.12
N LEU A 197 -31.55 16.47 1.32
CA LEU A 197 -30.66 16.95 2.37
C LEU A 197 -29.33 17.43 1.75
N GLU A 198 -28.81 18.57 2.23
CA GLU A 198 -27.43 18.96 1.96
C GLU A 198 -26.47 18.15 2.85
N LEU A 199 -25.59 17.36 2.25
CA LEU A 199 -24.59 16.56 2.96
C LEU A 199 -23.25 17.27 3.01
N HIS A 200 -23.02 17.99 4.10
CA HIS A 200 -21.73 18.61 4.38
C HIS A 200 -20.67 17.55 4.78
N PRO A 201 -19.37 17.78 4.45
CA PRO A 201 -18.29 16.86 4.83
C PRO A 201 -18.28 16.43 6.30
N SER A 202 -18.65 17.33 7.21
CA SER A 202 -18.75 17.03 8.65
C SER A 202 -19.81 15.96 8.96
N ALA A 203 -20.98 16.00 8.30
CA ALA A 203 -22.02 14.97 8.48
C ALA A 203 -21.59 13.64 7.87
N LEU A 204 -20.98 13.68 6.67
CA LEU A 204 -20.44 12.49 5.99
C LEU A 204 -19.39 11.78 6.85
N GLY A 205 -18.45 12.53 7.43
CA GLY A 205 -17.39 12.01 8.28
C GLY A 205 -17.89 11.36 9.59
N ILE A 206 -19.12 11.64 10.01
CA ILE A 206 -19.77 11.01 11.17
C ILE A 206 -20.56 9.78 10.74
N LEU A 207 -21.41 9.92 9.72
CA LEU A 207 -22.39 8.92 9.35
C LEU A 207 -21.79 7.74 8.59
N PHE A 208 -20.93 7.98 7.60
CA PHE A 208 -20.47 6.91 6.71
C PHE A 208 -19.60 5.86 7.43
N PRO A 209 -18.63 6.25 8.29
CA PRO A 209 -17.87 5.27 9.07
C PRO A 209 -18.73 4.47 10.06
N ALA A 210 -19.89 4.98 10.45
CA ALA A 210 -20.81 4.28 11.33
C ALA A 210 -21.65 3.24 10.58
N MET A 211 -21.99 3.51 9.32
CA MET A 211 -22.79 2.63 8.47
C MET A 211 -22.00 1.44 7.91
N GLU A 212 -20.68 1.57 7.82
CA GLU A 212 -19.80 0.54 7.26
C GLU A 212 -19.94 -0.81 7.99
N GLY A 213 -20.33 -1.84 7.24
CA GLY A 213 -20.55 -3.20 7.77
C GLY A 213 -21.78 -3.36 8.67
N LYS A 214 -22.58 -2.31 8.86
CA LYS A 214 -23.80 -2.30 9.70
C LYS A 214 -25.08 -2.17 8.87
N VAL A 215 -25.01 -1.41 7.79
CA VAL A 215 -26.14 -1.11 6.91
C VAL A 215 -26.04 -1.93 5.62
N ALA A 216 -27.15 -2.56 5.21
CA ALA A 216 -27.18 -3.39 4.00
C ALA A 216 -27.27 -2.55 2.72
N ASP A 217 -28.10 -1.50 2.73
CA ASP A 217 -28.36 -0.64 1.58
C ASP A 217 -28.54 0.82 2.00
N ILE A 218 -28.13 1.74 1.12
CA ILE A 218 -28.27 3.19 1.32
C ILE A 218 -28.89 3.77 0.05
N ASP A 219 -30.11 4.27 0.16
CA ASP A 219 -30.78 4.99 -0.92
C ASP A 219 -30.57 6.50 -0.75
N MET A 220 -29.92 7.13 -1.73
CA MET A 220 -29.57 8.55 -1.71
C MET A 220 -30.24 9.28 -2.88
N ARG A 221 -31.16 10.19 -2.57
CA ARG A 221 -31.96 10.95 -3.54
C ARG A 221 -31.87 12.45 -3.28
N ASN A 222 -31.94 13.26 -4.34
CA ASN A 222 -31.95 14.73 -4.26
C ASN A 222 -30.88 15.32 -3.31
N ILE A 223 -29.67 14.75 -3.30
CA ILE A 223 -28.59 15.16 -2.41
C ILE A 223 -27.83 16.34 -3.02
N ARG A 224 -27.53 17.32 -2.16
CA ARG A 224 -26.64 18.42 -2.50
C ARG A 224 -25.35 18.33 -1.71
N PHE A 225 -24.24 18.59 -2.37
CA PHE A 225 -22.95 18.80 -1.72
C PHE A 225 -22.64 20.29 -1.71
N PRO A 226 -22.16 20.84 -0.58
CA PRO A 226 -21.74 22.24 -0.52
C PRO A 226 -20.63 22.48 -1.55
N LEU A 227 -20.69 23.63 -2.23
CA LEU A 227 -19.60 24.07 -3.09
C LEU A 227 -18.38 24.33 -2.20
N ILE A 228 -17.35 23.50 -2.34
CA ILE A 228 -16.04 23.75 -1.73
C ILE A 228 -15.54 25.09 -2.29
N ARG A 229 -15.64 26.15 -1.50
CA ARG A 229 -14.88 27.37 -1.76
C ARG A 229 -13.43 27.03 -1.47
N MET A 230 -12.67 26.69 -2.51
CA MET A 230 -11.23 26.65 -2.40
C MET A 230 -10.74 28.05 -2.00
N PRO A 231 -9.85 28.16 -0.99
CA PRO A 231 -9.21 29.42 -0.63
C PRO A 231 -8.33 29.95 -1.75
#